data_AF-A0A4U0YFQ8-F1
#
_entry.id   AF-A0A4U0YFQ8-F1
#
_cell.length_a   1.000
_cell.length_b   1.000
_cell.length_c   1.000
_cell.angle_alpha   90.00
_cell.angle_beta   90.00
_cell.angle_gamma   90.00
#
_symmetry.space_group_name_H-M   'P 1'
#
loop_
_entity.id
_entity.type
_entity.pdbx_description
1 polymer ?
#
loop_
_entity_poly.entity_id
_entity_poly.type
_entity_poly.pdbx_seq_one_letter_code
_entity_poly.pdbx_strand_id
1 'polypeptide(L)'
;MSDAPAPRAARVGLVAGWSFPAGVFDPLVRQLAVTEVVSFDWSSFASGWLEPGHGEGAAFAAEPAVWVGWSLGGSLLLEAVRRGSLRPTRLVLVQATPCFLAGEGWPGVSRGEWQSLRRAARPGPRR
;
A
#
# COMPACT_ATOMS: atom_id res chain seq x y z
N MET A 1 -1.40 -3.85 -41.82
CA MET A 1 -2.00 -2.97 -40.79
C MET A 1 -2.36 -3.83 -39.60
N SER A 2 -1.45 -3.90 -38.61
CA SER A 2 -1.72 -4.59 -37.34
C SER A 2 -2.19 -3.53 -36.37
N ASP A 3 -3.51 -3.49 -36.13
CA ASP A 3 -4.12 -2.62 -35.13
C ASP A 3 -3.91 -3.28 -33.77
N ALA A 4 -2.68 -3.21 -33.26
CA ALA A 4 -2.43 -3.53 -31.86
C ALA A 4 -3.08 -2.39 -31.05
N PRO A 5 -4.01 -2.67 -30.13
CA PRO A 5 -4.61 -1.62 -29.33
C PRO A 5 -3.48 -0.84 -28.66
N ALA A 6 -3.48 0.49 -28.82
CA ALA A 6 -2.54 1.35 -28.13
C ALA A 6 -2.50 0.95 -26.65
N PRO A 7 -1.31 0.80 -26.03
CA PRO A 7 -1.23 0.34 -24.65
C PRO A 7 -2.09 1.27 -23.80
N ARG A 8 -3.20 0.73 -23.28
CA ARG A 8 -4.10 1.46 -22.40
C ARG A 8 -3.21 2.00 -21.28
N ALA A 9 -3.13 3.32 -21.14
CA ALA A 9 -2.24 3.95 -20.18
C ALA A 9 -2.44 3.28 -18.82
N ALA A 10 -1.40 2.57 -18.34
CA ALA A 10 -1.54 1.76 -17.15
C ALA A 10 -1.72 2.70 -15.96
N ARG A 11 -2.89 2.65 -15.33
CA ARG A 11 -3.14 3.39 -14.08
C ARG A 11 -2.30 2.81 -12.96
N VAL A 12 -1.62 3.68 -12.21
CA VAL A 12 -0.73 3.31 -11.11
C VAL A 12 -1.33 3.74 -9.78
N GLY A 13 -1.51 2.80 -8.86
CA GLY A 13 -1.93 3.05 -7.48
C GLY A 13 -0.72 3.10 -6.55
N LEU A 14 -0.55 4.17 -5.78
CA LEU A 14 0.55 4.34 -4.82
C LEU A 14 0.01 4.33 -3.40
N VAL A 15 0.50 3.45 -2.52
CA VAL A 15 0.07 3.38 -1.11
C VAL A 15 1.21 3.78 -0.18
N ALA A 16 0.99 4.84 0.60
CA ALA A 16 1.99 5.43 1.47
C ALA A 16 2.34 4.53 2.67
N GLY A 17 3.47 4.84 3.31
CA GLY A 17 3.88 4.22 4.57
C GLY A 17 3.19 4.84 5.78
N TRP A 18 3.34 4.20 6.94
CA TRP A 18 2.81 4.70 8.20
C TRP A 18 3.28 6.13 8.50
N SER A 19 2.40 6.97 9.04
CA SER A 19 2.65 8.38 9.38
C SER A 19 2.93 9.33 8.21
N PHE A 20 2.94 8.86 6.96
CA PHE A 20 3.09 9.71 5.78
C PHE A 20 1.77 9.82 5.00
N PRO A 21 1.41 11.02 4.52
CA PRO A 21 0.28 11.17 3.61
C PRO A 21 0.66 10.71 2.19
N ALA A 22 -0.35 10.53 1.34
CA ALA A 22 -0.25 10.18 -0.07
C ALA A 22 0.72 11.08 -0.86
N GLY A 23 0.79 12.37 -0.49
CA GLY A 23 1.67 13.36 -1.13
C GLY A 23 3.17 13.09 -0.96
N VAL A 24 3.57 12.12 -0.13
CA VAL A 24 4.98 11.67 -0.06
C VAL A 24 5.52 11.20 -1.41
N PHE A 25 4.64 10.78 -2.32
CA PHE A 25 5.00 10.34 -3.66
C PHE A 25 5.09 11.47 -4.70
N ASP A 26 4.75 12.72 -4.38
CA ASP A 26 4.73 13.81 -5.36
C ASP A 26 6.02 13.93 -6.20
N PRO A 27 7.24 13.80 -5.62
CA PRO A 27 8.47 13.83 -6.41
C PRO A 27 8.56 12.66 -7.41
N LEU A 28 8.08 11.47 -7.05
CA LEU A 28 8.02 10.31 -7.93
C LEU A 28 6.97 10.51 -9.02
N VAL A 29 5.76 10.96 -8.65
CA VAL A 29 4.66 11.23 -9.58
C VAL A 29 5.10 12.18 -10.71
N ARG A 30 5.85 13.23 -10.37
CA ARG A 30 6.37 14.20 -11.37
C ARG A 30 7.38 13.59 -12.36
N GLN A 31 8.01 12.48 -12.01
CA GLN A 31 9.01 11.80 -12.86
C GLN A 31 8.44 10.60 -13.63
N LEU A 32 7.28 10.08 -13.22
CA LEU A 32 6.66 8.96 -13.90
C LEU A 32 6.09 9.42 -15.25
N ALA A 33 6.51 8.77 -16.34
CA ALA A 33 5.94 8.95 -17.67
C ALA A 33 4.59 8.23 -17.85
N VAL A 34 3.76 8.18 -16.80
CA VAL A 34 2.45 7.51 -16.81
C VAL A 34 1.33 8.54 -16.73
N THR A 35 0.21 8.25 -17.38
CA THR A 35 -0.87 9.24 -17.57
C THR A 35 -1.83 9.32 -16.39
N GLU A 36 -1.95 8.26 -15.59
CA GLU A 36 -2.91 8.20 -14.49
C GLU A 36 -2.28 7.60 -13.22
N VAL A 37 -2.03 8.45 -12.23
CA VAL A 37 -1.56 8.03 -10.91
C VAL A 37 -2.59 8.38 -9.86
N VAL A 38 -2.89 7.44 -8.96
CA VAL A 38 -3.73 7.67 -7.79
C VAL A 38 -2.94 7.30 -6.55
N SER A 39 -2.80 8.23 -5.61
CA SER A 39 -2.03 8.04 -4.37
C SER A 39 -2.98 7.94 -3.17
N PHE A 40 -2.66 7.05 -2.24
CA PHE A 40 -3.48 6.75 -1.07
C PHE A 40 -2.68 6.90 0.22
N ASP A 41 -3.29 7.54 1.21
CA ASP A 41 -2.88 7.37 2.60
C ASP A 41 -3.02 5.90 2.98
N TRP A 42 -2.11 5.37 3.80
CA TRP A 42 -2.16 3.98 4.26
C TRP A 42 -3.47 3.67 4.98
N SER A 43 -4.00 4.62 5.76
CA SER A 43 -5.23 4.47 6.54
C SER A 43 -6.44 4.41 5.61
N SER A 44 -6.58 5.37 4.69
CA SER A 44 -7.65 5.39 3.70
C SER A 44 -7.66 4.13 2.82
N PHE A 45 -6.48 3.62 2.45
CA PHE A 45 -6.37 2.34 1.74
C PHE A 45 -6.85 1.16 2.62
N ALA A 46 -6.39 1.07 3.87
CA ALA A 46 -6.70 -0.06 4.75
C ALA A 46 -8.17 -0.11 5.18
N SER A 47 -8.79 1.04 5.47
CA SER A 47 -10.18 1.16 5.93
C SER A 47 -11.19 0.47 5.01
N GLY A 48 -10.84 0.29 3.74
CA GLY A 48 -11.71 -0.27 2.71
C GLY A 48 -11.80 -1.79 2.65
N TRP A 49 -10.97 -2.55 3.37
CA TRP A 49 -10.91 -4.01 3.19
C TRP A 49 -10.24 -4.79 4.32
N LEU A 50 -9.59 -4.10 5.28
CA LEU A 50 -8.97 -4.77 6.42
C LEU A 50 -10.01 -5.37 7.38
N GLU A 51 -11.16 -4.68 7.51
CA GLU A 51 -12.26 -5.04 8.40
C GLU A 51 -13.24 -6.03 7.74
N PRO A 52 -13.62 -7.12 8.44
CA PRO A 52 -14.61 -8.07 7.93
C PRO A 52 -15.93 -7.39 7.54
N GLY A 53 -16.48 -7.73 6.38
CA GLY A 53 -17.81 -7.26 5.93
C GLY A 53 -17.83 -5.88 5.27
N HIS A 54 -16.70 -5.20 5.13
CA HIS A 54 -16.62 -3.98 4.31
C HIS A 54 -16.43 -4.38 2.84
N GLY A 55 -17.27 -3.86 1.95
CA GLY A 55 -17.13 -4.02 0.49
C GLY A 55 -15.88 -3.32 -0.04
N GLU A 56 -15.55 -3.52 -1.32
CA GLU A 56 -14.37 -2.92 -1.94
C GLU A 56 -14.32 -1.39 -1.72
N GLY A 57 -13.46 -0.94 -0.80
CA GLY A 57 -13.34 0.48 -0.49
C GLY A 57 -12.93 1.34 -1.69
N ALA A 58 -13.09 2.65 -1.56
CA ALA A 58 -12.88 3.63 -2.64
C ALA A 58 -11.53 3.53 -3.38
N ALA A 59 -10.50 2.94 -2.74
CA ALA A 59 -9.22 2.69 -3.37
C ALA A 59 -9.26 1.67 -4.52
N PHE A 60 -10.18 0.71 -4.47
CA PHE A 60 -10.30 -0.36 -5.48
C PHE A 60 -11.17 0.04 -6.67
N ALA A 61 -12.13 0.96 -6.48
CA ALA A 61 -12.98 1.48 -7.56
C ALA A 61 -12.17 2.14 -8.69
N ALA A 62 -10.95 2.60 -8.40
CA ALA A 62 -10.06 3.17 -9.40
C ALA A 62 -9.37 2.10 -10.28
N GLU A 63 -9.44 0.82 -9.94
CA GLU A 63 -8.82 -0.32 -10.65
C GLU A 63 -7.43 -0.06 -11.27
N PRO A 64 -6.41 0.39 -10.49
CA PRO A 64 -5.06 0.47 -11.00
C PRO A 64 -4.51 -0.89 -11.43
N ALA A 65 -3.89 -0.94 -12.60
CA ALA A 65 -3.25 -2.15 -13.12
C ALA A 65 -1.90 -2.42 -12.44
N VAL A 66 -1.19 -1.36 -12.07
CA VAL A 66 0.08 -1.42 -11.34
C VAL A 66 -0.11 -0.83 -9.95
N TRP A 67 0.40 -1.53 -8.94
CA TRP A 67 0.39 -1.04 -7.57
C TRP A 67 1.79 -0.92 -7.01
N VAL A 68 2.07 0.20 -6.34
CA VAL A 68 3.33 0.46 -5.65
C VAL A 68 3.02 0.71 -4.17
N GLY A 69 3.69 0.00 -3.28
CA GLY A 69 3.55 0.22 -1.85
C GLY A 69 4.89 0.48 -1.18
N TRP A 70 4.92 1.50 -0.33
CA TRP A 70 6.11 1.82 0.47
C TRP A 70 5.91 1.42 1.93
N SER A 71 6.87 0.68 2.50
CA SER A 71 6.85 0.28 3.91
C SER A 71 5.52 -0.38 4.30
N LEU A 72 4.76 0.18 5.25
CA LEU A 72 3.42 -0.31 5.62
C LEU A 72 2.48 -0.46 4.41
N GLY A 73 2.50 0.48 3.46
CA GLY A 73 1.69 0.41 2.25
C GLY A 73 1.97 -0.82 1.41
N GLY A 74 3.23 -1.27 1.36
CA GLY A 74 3.60 -2.51 0.68
C GLY A 74 3.07 -3.76 1.38
N SER A 75 3.16 -3.82 2.72
CA SER A 75 2.57 -4.92 3.49
C SER A 75 1.05 -4.97 3.37
N LEU A 76 0.38 -3.81 3.31
CA LEU A 76 -1.06 -3.72 3.07
C LEU A 76 -1.44 -4.25 1.67
N LEU A 77 -0.70 -3.89 0.62
CA LEU A 77 -0.94 -4.42 -0.72
C LEU A 77 -0.75 -5.94 -0.79
N LEU A 78 0.29 -6.48 -0.16
CA LEU A 78 0.51 -7.92 -0.08
C LEU A 78 -0.67 -8.63 0.61
N GLU A 79 -1.15 -8.07 1.71
CA GLU A 79 -2.30 -8.63 2.44
C GLU A 79 -3.60 -8.53 1.62
N ALA A 80 -3.82 -7.44 0.87
CA ALA A 80 -4.97 -7.31 -0.04
C ALA A 80 -4.94 -8.35 -1.16
N VAL A 81 -3.77 -8.60 -1.75
CA VAL A 81 -3.58 -9.65 -2.77
C VAL A 81 -3.84 -11.04 -2.16
N ARG A 82 -3.25 -11.31 -0.98
CA ARG A 82 -3.41 -12.59 -0.26
C ARG A 82 -4.87 -12.88 0.08
N ARG A 83 -5.66 -11.87 0.44
CA ARG A 83 -7.08 -12.01 0.83
C ARG A 83 -8.05 -12.14 -0.34
N GLY A 84 -7.65 -11.77 -1.55
CA GLY A 84 -8.59 -11.74 -2.66
C GLY A 84 -8.98 -10.36 -3.14
N SER A 85 -8.85 -9.35 -2.28
CA SER A 85 -9.35 -7.99 -2.49
C SER A 85 -8.62 -7.22 -3.58
N LEU A 86 -7.42 -7.67 -3.99
CA LEU A 86 -6.67 -7.05 -5.07
C LEU A 86 -6.08 -8.09 -6.03
N ARG A 87 -6.13 -7.78 -7.34
CA ARG A 87 -5.58 -8.60 -8.44
C ARG A 87 -4.75 -7.72 -9.39
N PRO A 88 -3.57 -7.25 -8.96
CA PRO A 88 -2.78 -6.34 -9.76
C PRO A 88 -2.14 -7.07 -10.95
N THR A 89 -1.95 -6.37 -12.07
CA THR A 89 -1.10 -6.86 -13.17
C THR A 89 0.37 -6.83 -12.76
N ARG A 90 0.77 -5.82 -11.98
CA ARG A 90 2.13 -5.70 -11.41
C ARG A 90 2.06 -5.15 -10.00
N LEU A 91 2.90 -5.69 -9.12
CA LEU A 91 3.08 -5.21 -7.75
C LEU A 91 4.55 -4.80 -7.55
N VAL A 92 4.78 -3.56 -7.10
CA VAL A 92 6.10 -3.00 -6.80
C VAL A 92 6.17 -2.68 -5.32
N LEU A 93 7.19 -3.18 -4.65
CA LEU A 93 7.39 -3.03 -3.21
C LEU A 93 8.65 -2.20 -2.95
N VAL A 94 8.50 -1.10 -2.22
CA VAL A 94 9.62 -0.21 -1.86
C VAL A 94 9.81 -0.30 -0.36
N GLN A 95 10.99 -0.77 0.10
CA GLN A 95 11.30 -0.87 1.53
C GLN A 95 10.18 -1.55 2.35
N ALA A 96 9.54 -2.56 1.76
CA ALA A 96 8.47 -3.32 2.39
C ALA A 96 8.95 -4.75 2.67
N THR A 97 8.30 -5.41 3.62
CA THR A 97 8.60 -6.79 4.02
C THR A 97 7.34 -7.65 3.93
N PRO A 98 7.44 -8.91 3.46
CA PRO A 98 6.32 -9.84 3.48
C PRO A 98 5.95 -10.29 4.89
N CYS A 99 6.87 -10.16 5.85
CA CYS A 99 6.61 -10.46 7.26
C CYS A 99 7.35 -9.44 8.14
N PHE A 100 6.57 -8.58 8.82
CA PHE A 100 7.13 -7.49 9.63
C PHE A 100 7.68 -7.99 10.98
N LEU A 101 7.00 -8.97 11.58
CA LEU A 101 7.40 -9.52 12.87
C LEU A 101 8.40 -10.66 12.68
N ALA A 102 9.32 -10.80 13.63
CA ALA A 102 10.21 -11.96 13.69
C ALA A 102 9.40 -13.25 13.88
N GLY A 103 9.89 -14.33 13.26
CA GLY A 103 9.30 -15.67 13.33
C GLY A 103 10.37 -16.75 13.22
N GLU A 104 9.96 -18.02 13.14
CA GLU A 104 10.89 -19.14 12.97
C GLU A 104 11.68 -18.98 11.65
N GLY A 105 13.01 -18.83 11.76
CA GLY A 105 13.90 -18.61 10.62
C GLY A 105 13.72 -17.27 9.89
N TRP A 106 12.84 -16.37 10.35
CA TRP A 106 12.55 -15.10 9.69
C TRP A 106 13.05 -13.89 10.50
N PRO A 107 13.99 -13.09 9.96
CA PRO A 107 14.42 -11.86 10.61
C PRO A 107 13.30 -10.80 10.56
N GLY A 108 13.01 -10.16 11.67
CA GLY A 108 11.99 -9.11 11.74
C GLY A 108 11.99 -8.40 13.07
N VAL A 109 11.02 -7.50 13.27
CA VAL A 109 10.86 -6.80 14.55
C VAL A 109 10.34 -7.79 15.59
N SER A 110 10.98 -7.87 16.75
CA SER A 110 10.50 -8.74 17.81
C SER A 110 9.12 -8.27 18.30
N ARG A 111 8.30 -9.20 18.83
CA ARG A 111 7.01 -8.81 19.43
C ARG A 111 7.19 -7.79 20.57
N GLY A 112 8.25 -7.90 21.36
CA GLY A 112 8.56 -6.98 22.44
C GLY A 112 8.83 -5.56 21.94
N GLU A 113 9.70 -5.42 20.94
CA GLU A 113 9.99 -4.13 20.30
C GLU A 113 8.75 -3.53 19.63
N TRP A 114 7.97 -4.34 18.91
CA TRP A 114 6.72 -3.89 18.31
C TRP A 114 5.73 -3.36 19.35
N GLN A 115 5.58 -4.05 20.49
CA GLN A 115 4.72 -3.59 21.58
C GLN A 115 5.24 -2.29 22.20
N SER A 116 6.55 -2.13 22.34
CA SER A 116 7.17 -0.89 22.81
C SER A 116 6.92 0.27 21.85
N LEU A 117 7.11 0.07 20.56
CA LEU A 117 6.82 1.06 19.53
C LEU A 117 5.33 1.45 19.54
N ARG A 118 4.43 0.46 19.65
CA ARG A 118 2.98 0.71 19.75
C ARG A 118 2.61 1.54 20.97
N ARG A 119 3.26 1.33 22.11
CA ARG A 119 3.05 2.15 23.32
C ARG A 119 3.54 3.57 23.12
N ALA A 120 4.73 3.75 22.55
CA ALA A 120 5.31 5.07 22.30
C ALA A 120 4.52 5.89 21.26
N ALA A 121 3.86 5.22 20.31
CA ALA A 121 3.05 5.86 19.27
C ALA A 121 1.63 6.25 19.72
N ARG A 122 1.21 5.91 20.95
CA ARG A 122 -0.09 6.36 21.47
C ARG A 122 -0.06 7.88 21.65
N PRO A 123 -1.10 8.62 21.19
CA PRO A 123 -1.20 10.03 21.50
C PRO A 123 -1.12 10.22 23.02
N GLY A 124 -0.28 11.15 23.49
CA GLY A 124 -0.32 11.58 24.88
C GLY A 124 -1.69 12.13 25.25
N PRO A 125 -2.03 12.24 26.55
CA PRO A 125 -3.27 12.89 26.96
C PRO A 125 -3.34 14.27 26.32
N ARG A 126 -4.44 14.55 25.61
CA ARG A 126 -4.72 15.89 25.08
C ARG A 126 -4.81 16.83 26.29
N ARG A 127 -3.86 17.76 26.40
CA ARG A 127 -3.90 18.85 27.38
C ARG A 127 -4.98 19.85 27.00
#